data_AF-A0A962ARC9-F1
#
_entry.id   AF-A0A962ARC9-F1
#
_cell.length_a   1.000
_cell.length_b   1.000
_cell.length_c   1.000
_cell.angle_alpha   90.00
_cell.angle_beta   90.00
_cell.angle_gamma   90.00
#
_symmetry.space_group_name_H-M   'P 1'
#
loop_
_entity.id
_entity.type
_entity.pdbx_description
1 polymer ?
#
loop_
_entity_poly.entity_id
_entity_poly.type
_entity_poly.pdbx_seq_one_letter_code
_entity_poly.pdbx_strand_id
1 'polypeptide(L)' 'MIKVGDRLPKATFTVMTADGPAAKSTDDLFKGKKVVLFGVPGAFTPT' A
#
# COMPACT_ATOMS: atom_id res chain seq x y z
N MET A 1 -12.22 -10.78 1.42
CA MET A 1 -11.72 -10.82 0.03
C MET A 1 -12.19 -9.56 -0.66
N ILE A 2 -11.30 -8.81 -1.32
CA ILE A 2 -11.67 -7.59 -2.05
C ILE A 2 -12.14 -7.94 -3.47
N LYS A 3 -13.11 -7.20 -3.99
CA LYS A 3 -13.62 -7.37 -5.36
C LYS A 3 -13.46 -6.08 -6.17
N VAL A 4 -13.62 -6.20 -7.49
CA VAL A 4 -13.60 -5.05 -8.39
C VAL A 4 -14.74 -4.09 -8.01
N GLY A 5 -14.41 -2.81 -7.84
CA GLY A 5 -15.35 -1.77 -7.42
C GLY A 5 -15.36 -1.51 -5.90
N ASP A 6 -14.81 -2.42 -5.09
CA ASP A 6 -14.67 -2.20 -3.65
C ASP A 6 -13.61 -1.15 -3.35
N ARG A 7 -13.81 -0.41 -2.26
CA ARG A 7 -12.75 0.44 -1.70
C ARG A 7 -11.76 -0.42 -0.91
N LEU A 8 -10.49 -0.03 -0.97
CA LEU A 8 -9.47 -0.63 -0.14
C LEU A 8 -9.81 -0.41 1.35
N PRO A 9 -9.58 -1.42 2.22
CA PRO A 9 -9.77 -1.28 3.67
C PRO A 9 -8.91 -0.15 4.22
N LYS A 10 -9.40 0.55 5.25
CA LYS A 10 -8.59 1.56 5.94
C LYS A 10 -7.42 0.89 6.65
N ALA A 11 -6.21 1.23 6.21
CA ALA A 11 -4.97 0.72 6.79
C ALA A 11 -3.90 1.81 6.80
N THR A 12 -2.89 1.60 7.64
CA THR A 12 -1.69 2.42 7.70
C THR A 12 -0.50 1.58 7.24
N PHE A 13 0.25 2.10 6.29
CA PHE A 13 1.49 1.53 5.78
C PHE A 13 2.67 2.29 6.35
N THR A 14 3.74 1.56 6.65
CA THR A 14 5.05 2.18 6.92
C THR A 14 5.82 2.24 5.62
N VAL A 15 6.15 3.45 5.17
CA VAL A 15 6.88 3.71 3.93
C VAL A 15 8.23 4.32 4.29
N MET A 16 9.32 3.76 3.76
CA MET A 16 10.64 4.35 3.93
C MET A 16 10.76 5.61 3.08
N THR A 17 11.09 6.73 3.71
CA THR A 17 11.35 8.02 3.05
C THR A 17 12.80 8.46 3.30
N ALA A 18 13.23 9.57 2.70
CA ALA A 18 14.58 10.10 2.92
C ALA A 18 14.87 10.44 4.40
N ASP A 19 13.84 10.83 5.15
CA ASP A 19 13.92 11.17 6.57
C ASP A 19 13.67 9.97 7.50
N GLY A 20 13.52 8.76 6.93
CA GLY A 20 13.25 7.53 7.65
C GLY A 20 11.82 6.99 7.45
N PRO A 21 11.41 6.00 8.27
CA PRO A 21 10.09 5.38 8.18
C PRO A 21 8.98 6.37 8.49
N ALA A 22 8.01 6.50 7.58
CA ALA A 22 6.84 7.34 7.74
C ALA A 22 5.55 6.51 7.66
N ALA A 23 4.60 6.82 8.53
CA ALA A 23 3.25 6.26 8.45
C ALA A 23 2.45 6.97 7.35
N LYS A 24 1.79 6.19 6.48
CA LYS A 24 0.92 6.66 5.41
C LYS A 24 -0.40 5.89 5.45
N SER A 25 -1.52 6.56 5.42
CA SER A 25 -2.83 5.90 5.33
C SER A 25 -3.13 5.44 3.91
N THR A 26 -4.09 4.52 3.76
CA THR A 26 -4.69 4.19 2.46
C THR A 26 -5.21 5.43 1.73
N ASP A 27 -5.77 6.41 2.45
CA ASP A 27 -6.29 7.61 1.81
C ASP A 27 -5.16 8.48 1.24
N ASP A 28 -4.03 8.59 1.95
CA ASP A 28 -2.85 9.33 1.47
C ASP A 28 -2.26 8.72 0.20
N LEU A 29 -2.33 7.40 0.06
CA LEU A 29 -1.74 6.66 -1.05
C LEU A 29 -2.68 6.55 -2.25
N PHE A 30 -3.98 6.33 -2.03
CA PHE A 30 -4.92 5.94 -3.10
C PHE A 30 -5.96 7.02 -3.46
N LYS A 31 -6.26 7.97 -2.58
CA LYS A 31 -7.33 8.96 -2.83
C LYS A 31 -6.95 9.90 -3.97
N GLY A 32 -7.82 10.00 -4.98
CA GLY A 32 -7.65 10.91 -6.12
C GLY A 32 -6.49 10.52 -7.06
N LYS A 33 -5.89 9.33 -6.88
CA LYS A 33 -4.78 8.82 -7.69
C LYS A 33 -5.18 7.49 -8.33
N LYS A 34 -4.75 7.26 -9.57
CA LYS A 34 -4.75 5.91 -10.15
C LYS A 34 -3.45 5.23 -9.76
N VAL A 35 -3.54 4.12 -9.03
CA VAL A 35 -2.40 3.42 -8.45
C VAL A 35 -2.51 1.93 -8.75
N VAL A 36 -1.39 1.29 -9.07
CA VAL A 36 -1.28 -0.17 -9.16
C VAL A 36 -0.50 -0.65 -7.95
N LEU A 37 -1.08 -1.56 -7.17
CA LEU A 37 -0.47 -2.16 -5.99
C LEU A 37 -0.21 -3.65 -6.25
N PHE A 38 1.01 -4.10 -6.00
CA PHE A 38 1.41 -5.51 -6.07
C PHE A 38 1.78 -6.01 -4.68
N GLY A 39 1.28 -7.19 -4.29
CA GLY A 39 1.66 -7.87 -3.06
C GLY A 39 2.61 -9.02 -3.36
N VAL A 40 3.68 -9.15 -2.58
CA VAL A 40 4.66 -10.25 -2.69
C VAL A 40 4.62 -11.12 -1.42
N PRO A 41 5.01 -12.41 -1.49
CA PRO A 41 5.02 -13.29 -0.32
C PRO A 41 5.95 -12.82 0.80
N GLY A 42 7.12 -12.30 0.43
CA GLY A 42 8.09 -11.77 1.38
C GLY A 42 9.24 -11.05 0.67
N ALA A 43 9.92 -10.17 1.40
CA ALA A 43 11.16 -9.60 0.90
C ALA A 43 12.24 -10.70 0.82
N PHE A 44 13.03 -10.70 -0.25
CA PHE A 44 14.15 -11.64 -0.46
C PHE A 44 13.78 -13.13 -0.55
N THR A 45 12.50 -13.47 -0.72
CA THR A 45 12.10 -14.86 -1.00
C THR A 45 12.33 -15.18 -2.49
N PRO A 46 12.94 -16.32 -2.84
CA PRO A 46 13.04 -16.75 -4.24
C PRO A 46 11.65 -16.86 -4.87
N THR A 47 11.51 -16.37 -6.10
CA THR A 47 10.29 -16.48 -6.91
C THR A 47 10.19 -17.84 -7.58
#